data_AF-A0A1Q2YJ30-F1
#
_entry.id   AF-A0A1Q2YJ30-F1
#
_cell.length_a   1.000
_cell.length_b   1.000
_cell.length_c   1.000
_cell.angle_alpha   90.00
_cell.angle_beta   90.00
_cell.angle_gamma   90.00
#
_symmetry.space_group_name_H-M   'P 1'
#
loop_
_entity.id
_entity.type
_entity.pdbx_description
1 polymer ?
#
loop_
_entity_poly.entity_id
_entity_poly.type
_entity_poly.pdbx_seq_one_letter_code
_entity_poly.pdbx_strand_id
1 'polypeptide(L)'
;METLTYPSPKPSALDLQNAAITLASKVPVPSNSSASLRKTSSLNLTAQQRLTNADDLSHFVVLQNEIPNPTAIIHTLATSYPNVKIFYNPSPLPARKAGYNQDFLSALHESHYLIVNEHELAGLVKNFHPNPDREPLTLLNNSSNFEPHSDNLDLVNLNIKLLTKLRTLLTKPSLIVTLGPAGILYSEEGKFNYAYILSEEVDSEDIVDTTGAGDTFLGAVVTSIYRNETLESAVKFAARASAETIKSRGAAESMPYWKDVEKRGWLL
;
A
#
# COMPACT_ATOMS: atom_id res chain seq x y z
N MET A 1 33.58 -25.07 36.90
CA MET A 1 33.69 -25.28 35.44
C MET A 1 32.27 -25.30 34.88
N GLU A 2 32.06 -24.56 33.80
CA GLU A 2 30.83 -23.92 33.37
C GLU A 2 29.65 -24.86 33.01
N THR A 3 28.44 -24.44 33.38
CA THR A 3 27.17 -25.00 32.90
C THR A 3 26.80 -24.37 31.57
N LEU A 4 26.82 -25.15 30.48
CA LEU A 4 26.33 -24.79 29.16
C LEU A 4 24.79 -24.77 29.13
N THR A 5 24.19 -23.60 28.87
CA THR A 5 22.77 -23.45 28.55
C THR A 5 22.56 -23.50 27.03
N TYR A 6 21.81 -24.49 26.54
CA TYR A 6 21.30 -24.53 25.17
C TYR A 6 20.02 -23.67 25.05
N PRO A 7 19.85 -22.85 23.99
CA PRO A 7 18.61 -22.12 23.77
C PRO A 7 17.52 -23.08 23.26
N SER A 8 16.30 -22.92 23.79
CA SER A 8 15.10 -23.62 23.31
C SER A 8 14.86 -23.39 21.81
N PRO A 9 14.35 -24.38 21.06
CA PRO A 9 14.13 -24.23 19.62
C PRO A 9 13.05 -23.19 19.33
N LYS A 10 13.28 -22.35 18.32
CA LYS A 10 12.26 -21.43 17.77
C LYS A 10 11.11 -22.24 17.15
N PRO A 11 9.84 -21.81 17.30
CA PRO A 11 8.70 -22.50 16.72
C PRO A 11 8.79 -22.52 15.19
N SER A 12 8.39 -23.64 14.59
CA SER A 12 8.38 -23.82 13.14
C SER A 12 7.21 -23.04 12.51
N ALA A 13 7.27 -22.78 11.20
CA ALA A 13 6.19 -22.10 10.47
C ALA A 13 4.83 -22.82 10.60
N LEU A 14 4.84 -24.13 10.87
CA LEU A 14 3.63 -24.93 11.11
C LEU A 14 3.00 -24.66 12.50
N ASP A 15 3.82 -24.29 13.50
CA ASP A 15 3.34 -23.96 14.85
C ASP A 15 2.62 -22.60 14.87
N LEU A 16 3.04 -21.66 14.02
CA LEU A 16 2.37 -20.36 13.84
C LEU A 16 1.05 -20.49 13.07
N GLN A 17 0.97 -21.42 12.11
CA GLN A 17 -0.24 -21.67 11.33
C GLN A 17 -1.34 -22.35 12.17
N ASN A 18 -0.97 -23.24 13.09
CA ASN A 18 -1.91 -23.90 14.00
C ASN A 18 -2.41 -22.99 15.14
N ALA A 19 -1.63 -21.98 15.54
CA ALA A 19 -2.07 -20.95 16.49
C ALA A 19 -3.19 -20.08 15.93
N ALA A 20 -3.15 -19.77 14.62
CA ALA A 20 -4.19 -19.00 13.94
C ALA A 20 -5.52 -19.77 13.80
N ILE A 21 -5.47 -21.09 13.63
CA ILE A 21 -6.66 -21.94 13.49
C ILE A 21 -7.31 -22.24 14.85
N THR A 22 -6.52 -22.34 15.93
CA THR A 22 -7.03 -22.66 17.28
C THR A 22 -7.81 -21.49 17.92
N LEU A 23 -7.59 -20.25 17.46
CA LEU A 23 -8.34 -19.06 17.91
C LEU A 23 -9.73 -18.94 17.28
N ALA A 24 -10.01 -19.67 16.19
CA ALA A 24 -11.29 -19.61 15.48
C ALA A 24 -12.36 -20.61 16.00
N SER A 25 -12.00 -21.54 16.89
CA SER A 25 -12.90 -22.66 17.28
C SER A 25 -13.33 -22.67 18.76
N LYS A 26 -13.16 -21.59 19.52
CA LYS A 26 -13.62 -21.50 20.92
C LYS A 26 -14.45 -20.24 21.18
N VAL A 27 -15.69 -20.24 20.69
CA VAL A 27 -16.76 -19.38 21.22
C VAL A 27 -17.82 -20.30 21.83
N PRO A 28 -18.02 -20.32 23.15
CA PRO A 28 -19.10 -21.08 23.76
C PRO A 28 -20.44 -20.36 23.60
N VAL A 29 -21.47 -21.08 23.18
CA VAL A 29 -22.88 -20.67 23.19
C VAL A 29 -23.35 -20.58 24.66
N PRO A 30 -24.05 -19.51 25.10
CA PRO A 30 -24.43 -19.37 26.50
C PRO A 30 -25.70 -20.17 26.84
N SER A 31 -25.64 -20.99 27.89
CA SER A 31 -26.80 -21.59 28.55
C SER A 31 -27.04 -20.93 29.92
N ASN A 32 -28.30 -20.62 30.20
CA ASN A 32 -28.76 -20.03 31.46
C ASN A 32 -28.62 -21.01 32.63
N SER A 33 -28.01 -20.59 33.74
CA SER A 33 -28.42 -20.98 35.09
C SER A 33 -27.79 -20.08 36.17
N SER A 34 -28.58 -19.83 37.21
CA SER A 34 -28.37 -18.96 38.36
C SER A 34 -27.52 -19.58 39.48
N ALA A 35 -26.55 -18.85 40.06
CA ALA A 35 -26.19 -18.95 41.50
C ALA A 35 -25.14 -17.90 41.96
N SER A 36 -25.55 -17.09 42.94
CA SER A 36 -24.85 -16.58 44.15
C SER A 36 -23.41 -16.01 44.12
N LEU A 37 -23.34 -14.67 44.26
CA LEU A 37 -22.56 -13.84 45.20
C LEU A 37 -21.16 -14.29 45.68
N ARG A 38 -20.13 -13.51 45.30
CA ARG A 38 -19.14 -12.91 46.22
C ARG A 38 -18.54 -11.65 45.61
N LYS A 39 -18.59 -10.55 46.38
CA LYS A 39 -18.09 -9.21 46.04
C LYS A 39 -16.55 -9.19 46.12
N THR A 40 -15.90 -8.79 45.03
CA THR A 40 -14.65 -8.02 45.06
C THR A 40 -14.72 -6.97 43.97
N SER A 41 -14.70 -5.73 44.40
CA SER A 41 -14.83 -4.50 43.61
C SER A 41 -13.53 -4.15 42.89
N SER A 42 -13.54 -4.25 41.56
CA SER A 42 -12.67 -3.47 40.69
C SER A 42 -13.20 -3.52 39.25
N LEU A 43 -13.78 -2.39 38.83
CA LEU A 43 -14.05 -1.97 37.44
C LEU A 43 -14.88 -2.94 36.56
N ASN A 44 -16.20 -2.93 36.76
CA ASN A 44 -17.16 -3.37 35.73
C ASN A 44 -17.25 -2.30 34.63
N LEU A 45 -16.32 -2.32 33.67
CA LEU A 45 -16.56 -1.72 32.35
C LEU A 45 -17.58 -2.60 31.63
N THR A 46 -18.71 -2.03 31.25
CA THR A 46 -19.76 -2.72 30.48
C THR A 46 -19.18 -3.22 29.15
N ALA A 47 -19.74 -4.29 28.57
CA ALA A 47 -19.31 -4.80 27.27
C ALA A 47 -19.31 -3.71 26.17
N GLN A 48 -20.20 -2.72 26.29
CA GLN A 48 -20.23 -1.51 25.48
C GLN A 48 -18.91 -0.70 25.60
N GLN A 49 -18.37 -0.53 26.81
CA GLN A 49 -17.15 0.25 27.05
C GLN A 49 -15.85 -0.50 26.66
N ARG A 50 -15.88 -1.84 26.56
CA ARG A 50 -14.76 -2.59 25.97
C ARG A 50 -14.74 -2.48 24.45
N LEU A 51 -15.90 -2.40 23.81
CA LEU A 51 -16.03 -2.16 22.37
C LEU A 51 -15.61 -0.73 21.99
N THR A 52 -15.85 0.27 22.86
CA THR A 52 -15.42 1.66 22.57
C THR A 52 -13.92 1.92 22.73
N ASN A 53 -13.17 1.01 23.37
CA ASN A 53 -11.71 1.15 23.53
C ASN A 53 -10.90 0.27 22.57
N ALA A 54 -11.56 -0.52 21.72
CA ALA A 54 -10.91 -1.50 20.85
C ALA A 54 -10.82 -1.10 19.36
N ASP A 55 -11.48 -0.02 18.92
CA ASP A 55 -11.66 0.26 17.48
C ASP A 55 -11.29 1.69 17.03
N ASP A 56 -10.24 2.27 17.61
CA ASP A 56 -9.65 3.54 17.11
C ASP A 56 -8.36 3.31 16.29
N LEU A 57 -7.98 2.03 16.08
CA LEU A 57 -6.81 1.65 15.29
C LEU A 57 -7.25 1.31 13.87
N SER A 58 -6.85 2.16 12.92
CA SER A 58 -6.89 1.80 11.49
C SER A 58 -5.99 0.59 11.27
N HIS A 59 -6.55 -0.47 10.69
CA HIS A 59 -5.79 -1.64 10.27
C HIS A 59 -5.33 -1.47 8.83
N PHE A 60 -4.21 -2.06 8.46
CA PHE A 60 -3.61 -1.90 7.14
C PHE A 60 -3.45 -3.26 6.50
N VAL A 61 -3.87 -3.39 5.24
CA VAL A 61 -3.69 -4.61 4.44
C VAL A 61 -3.05 -4.21 3.12
N VAL A 62 -1.98 -4.91 2.76
CA VAL A 62 -1.28 -4.77 1.48
C VAL A 62 -1.59 -6.00 0.63
N LEU A 63 -2.04 -5.78 -0.61
CA LEU A 63 -2.41 -6.85 -1.53
C LEU A 63 -1.69 -6.64 -2.87
N GLN A 64 -1.35 -7.77 -3.50
CA GLN A 64 -0.80 -7.86 -4.84
C GLN A 64 -1.56 -8.90 -5.68
N ASN A 65 -1.30 -9.00 -6.99
CA ASN A 65 -1.93 -10.03 -7.82
C ASN A 65 -1.22 -11.40 -7.75
N GLU A 66 -0.12 -11.50 -7.02
CA GLU A 66 0.56 -12.77 -6.76
C GLU A 66 -0.16 -13.65 -5.74
N ILE A 67 -0.99 -13.04 -4.88
CA ILE A 67 -1.84 -13.81 -3.96
C ILE A 67 -3.09 -14.33 -4.69
N PRO A 68 -3.65 -15.48 -4.29
CA PRO A 68 -4.90 -15.96 -4.85
C PRO A 68 -6.08 -15.03 -4.56
N ASN A 69 -6.87 -14.70 -5.60
CA ASN A 69 -8.15 -13.98 -5.52
C ASN A 69 -8.12 -12.63 -4.74
N PRO A 70 -7.18 -11.71 -5.04
CA PRO A 70 -7.07 -10.43 -4.32
C PRO A 70 -8.35 -9.61 -4.44
N THR A 71 -9.03 -9.65 -5.59
CA THR A 71 -10.29 -8.95 -5.86
C THR A 71 -11.39 -9.27 -4.85
N ALA A 72 -11.58 -10.56 -4.53
CA ALA A 72 -12.61 -10.98 -3.58
C ALA A 72 -12.25 -10.58 -2.13
N ILE A 73 -10.96 -10.61 -1.80
CA ILE A 73 -10.44 -10.14 -0.50
C ILE A 73 -10.69 -8.65 -0.35
N ILE A 74 -10.34 -7.84 -1.36
CA ILE A 74 -10.56 -6.39 -1.37
C ILE A 74 -12.03 -6.08 -1.17
N HIS A 75 -12.92 -6.72 -1.93
CA HIS A 75 -14.36 -6.48 -1.82
C HIS A 75 -14.91 -6.83 -0.43
N THR A 76 -14.47 -7.95 0.14
CA THR A 76 -14.88 -8.36 1.49
C THR A 76 -14.39 -7.37 2.55
N LEU A 77 -13.13 -6.93 2.45
CA LEU A 77 -12.56 -5.93 3.36
C LEU A 77 -13.28 -4.59 3.25
N ALA A 78 -13.46 -4.08 2.04
CA ALA A 78 -14.11 -2.79 1.80
C ALA A 78 -15.58 -2.75 2.26
N THR A 79 -16.30 -3.87 2.18
CA THR A 79 -17.72 -3.94 2.55
C THR A 79 -17.94 -4.26 4.03
N SER A 80 -17.11 -5.13 4.62
CA SER A 80 -17.34 -5.69 5.94
C SER A 80 -16.45 -5.09 7.03
N TYR A 81 -15.34 -4.44 6.65
CA TYR A 81 -14.32 -3.94 7.58
C TYR A 81 -13.89 -2.50 7.21
N PRO A 82 -14.77 -1.50 7.43
CA PRO A 82 -14.51 -0.11 7.01
C PRO A 82 -13.32 0.56 7.73
N ASN A 83 -12.82 -0.04 8.83
CA ASN A 83 -11.63 0.41 9.55
C ASN A 83 -10.30 -0.14 8.96
N VAL A 84 -10.37 -0.97 7.91
CA VAL A 84 -9.19 -1.52 7.23
C VAL A 84 -8.84 -0.67 6.00
N LYS A 85 -7.67 -0.03 6.02
CA LYS A 85 -7.07 0.64 4.87
C LYS A 85 -6.41 -0.38 3.95
N ILE A 86 -6.80 -0.34 2.68
CA ILE A 86 -6.37 -1.28 1.65
C ILE A 86 -5.36 -0.60 0.72
N PHE A 87 -4.14 -1.13 0.71
CA PHE A 87 -3.08 -0.77 -0.23
C PHE A 87 -3.02 -1.85 -1.29
N TYR A 88 -3.23 -1.49 -2.54
CA TYR A 88 -3.26 -2.43 -3.63
C TYR A 88 -2.21 -2.06 -4.67
N ASN A 89 -1.32 -3.00 -4.95
CA ASN A 89 -0.46 -2.97 -6.12
C ASN A 89 -0.92 -4.09 -7.05
N PRO A 90 -1.59 -3.80 -8.18
CA PRO A 90 -2.20 -4.83 -9.02
C PRO A 90 -1.18 -5.54 -9.94
N SER A 91 0.09 -5.65 -9.52
CA SER A 91 1.13 -6.35 -10.26
C SER A 91 1.19 -7.84 -9.91
N PRO A 92 1.46 -8.73 -10.90
CA PRO A 92 1.39 -8.43 -12.33
C PRO A 92 -0.05 -8.17 -12.76
N LEU A 93 -0.23 -7.28 -13.74
CA LEU A 93 -1.55 -7.10 -14.37
C LEU A 93 -1.99 -8.37 -15.12
N PRO A 94 -3.30 -8.59 -15.32
CA PRO A 94 -3.78 -9.75 -16.05
C PRO A 94 -3.15 -9.85 -17.45
N ALA A 95 -2.65 -11.03 -17.80
CA ALA A 95 -2.01 -11.27 -19.10
C ALA A 95 -3.01 -11.32 -20.28
N ARG A 96 -4.31 -11.50 -20.00
CA ARG A 96 -5.36 -11.64 -21.02
C ARG A 96 -6.51 -10.67 -20.75
N LYS A 97 -7.18 -10.24 -21.82
CA LYS A 97 -8.33 -9.32 -21.74
C LYS A 97 -9.42 -9.79 -20.78
N ALA A 98 -9.66 -11.10 -20.69
CA ALA A 98 -10.65 -11.70 -19.78
C ALA A 98 -10.41 -11.40 -18.29
N GLY A 99 -9.16 -11.10 -17.89
CA GLY A 99 -8.85 -10.69 -16.51
C GLY A 99 -9.16 -9.22 -16.22
N TYR A 100 -9.38 -8.39 -17.24
CA TYR A 100 -9.83 -7.00 -17.09
C TYR A 100 -11.36 -6.96 -17.07
N ASN A 101 -11.94 -7.55 -16.02
CA ASN A 101 -13.38 -7.65 -15.82
C ASN A 101 -13.89 -6.62 -14.80
N GLN A 102 -15.21 -6.60 -14.58
CA GLN A 102 -15.84 -5.66 -13.67
C GLN A 102 -15.41 -5.87 -12.22
N ASP A 103 -15.17 -7.11 -11.79
CA ASP A 103 -14.73 -7.39 -10.43
C ASP A 103 -13.36 -6.76 -10.18
N PHE A 104 -12.42 -6.91 -11.12
CA PHE A 104 -11.11 -6.28 -11.01
C PHE A 104 -11.22 -4.75 -10.99
N LEU A 105 -12.06 -4.15 -11.84
CA LEU A 105 -12.30 -2.71 -11.80
C LEU A 105 -12.89 -2.25 -10.45
N SER A 106 -13.83 -3.01 -9.89
CA SER A 106 -14.40 -2.74 -8.57
C SER A 106 -13.33 -2.81 -7.48
N ALA A 107 -12.47 -3.82 -7.47
CA ALA A 107 -11.38 -3.92 -6.49
C ALA A 107 -10.38 -2.75 -6.60
N LEU A 108 -10.05 -2.32 -7.82
CA LEU A 108 -9.24 -1.11 -8.01
C LEU A 108 -9.93 0.12 -7.37
N HIS A 109 -11.25 0.27 -7.57
CA HIS A 109 -12.05 1.37 -7.03
C HIS A 109 -12.26 1.30 -5.51
N GLU A 110 -12.34 0.10 -4.94
CA GLU A 110 -12.57 -0.15 -3.51
C GLU A 110 -11.29 -0.04 -2.67
N SER A 111 -10.11 -0.07 -3.29
CA SER A 111 -8.85 0.18 -2.60
C SER A 111 -8.76 1.62 -2.09
N HIS A 112 -8.00 1.82 -1.00
CA HIS A 112 -7.75 3.16 -0.46
C HIS A 112 -6.53 3.80 -1.11
N TYR A 113 -5.51 3.00 -1.38
CA TYR A 113 -4.31 3.41 -2.09
C TYR A 113 -4.06 2.43 -3.23
N LEU A 114 -3.96 2.93 -4.46
CA LEU A 114 -3.57 2.17 -5.63
C LEU A 114 -2.19 2.63 -6.07
N ILE A 115 -1.22 1.74 -6.01
CA ILE A 115 0.18 2.00 -6.37
C ILE A 115 0.50 1.21 -7.63
N VAL A 116 0.89 1.92 -8.69
CA VAL A 116 1.24 1.33 -9.98
C VAL A 116 2.53 1.95 -10.54
N ASN A 117 3.19 1.27 -11.46
CA ASN A 117 4.16 1.88 -12.36
C ASN A 117 3.50 2.42 -13.65
N GLU A 118 4.28 3.08 -14.50
CA GLU A 118 3.84 3.64 -15.78
C GLU A 118 3.26 2.59 -16.75
N HIS A 119 3.84 1.38 -16.76
CA HIS A 119 3.38 0.29 -17.62
C HIS A 119 2.03 -0.27 -17.15
N GLU A 120 1.84 -0.37 -15.84
CA GLU A 120 0.60 -0.80 -15.21
C GLU A 120 -0.49 0.25 -15.40
N LEU A 121 -0.18 1.53 -15.21
CA LEU A 121 -1.09 2.63 -15.51
C LEU A 121 -1.56 2.58 -16.97
N ALA A 122 -0.63 2.44 -17.92
CA ALA A 122 -0.95 2.30 -19.34
C ALA A 122 -1.82 1.07 -19.61
N GLY A 123 -1.52 -0.07 -18.97
CA GLY A 123 -2.29 -1.30 -19.06
C GLY A 123 -3.72 -1.15 -18.57
N LEU A 124 -3.92 -0.49 -17.42
CA LEU A 124 -5.25 -0.21 -16.85
C LEU A 124 -6.06 0.71 -17.77
N VAL A 125 -5.48 1.84 -18.22
CA VAL A 125 -6.16 2.78 -19.11
C VAL A 125 -6.52 2.12 -20.44
N LYS A 126 -5.58 1.40 -21.06
CA LYS A 126 -5.80 0.67 -22.32
C LYS A 126 -6.97 -0.29 -22.23
N ASN A 127 -7.16 -0.92 -21.07
CA ASN A 127 -8.14 -1.98 -20.93
C ASN A 127 -9.50 -1.52 -20.42
N PHE A 128 -9.57 -0.48 -19.58
CA PHE A 128 -10.81 -0.04 -18.95
C PHE A 128 -11.35 1.30 -19.49
N HIS A 129 -10.48 2.21 -19.95
CA HIS A 129 -10.97 3.50 -20.44
C HIS A 129 -11.66 3.33 -21.80
N PRO A 130 -12.87 3.89 -22.02
CA PRO A 130 -13.62 3.68 -23.26
C PRO A 130 -12.96 4.31 -24.49
N ASN A 131 -12.08 5.29 -24.28
CA ASN A 131 -11.34 5.98 -25.33
C ASN A 131 -9.85 6.04 -24.94
N PRO A 132 -9.12 4.92 -24.96
CA PRO A 132 -7.75 4.87 -24.43
C PRO A 132 -6.76 5.67 -25.29
N ASP A 133 -6.98 5.73 -26.61
CA ASP A 133 -6.05 6.39 -27.55
C ASP A 133 -6.39 7.86 -27.84
N ARG A 134 -7.56 8.36 -27.40
CA ARG A 134 -7.94 9.77 -27.59
C ARG A 134 -7.29 10.66 -26.54
N GLU A 135 -6.85 11.85 -26.93
CA GLU A 135 -6.42 12.87 -25.97
C GLU A 135 -7.58 13.19 -24.99
N PRO A 136 -7.28 13.34 -23.68
CA PRO A 136 -8.30 13.75 -22.72
C PRO A 136 -8.72 15.21 -22.99
N LEU A 137 -10.00 15.51 -22.79
CA LEU A 137 -10.55 16.85 -23.03
C LEU A 137 -10.01 17.90 -22.05
N THR A 138 -9.68 17.46 -20.84
CA THR A 138 -9.04 18.24 -19.78
C THR A 138 -7.92 17.42 -19.17
N LEU A 139 -6.98 18.10 -18.54
CA LEU A 139 -5.95 17.46 -17.72
C LEU A 139 -6.22 17.76 -16.25
N LEU A 140 -5.78 16.85 -15.38
CA LEU A 140 -5.63 17.17 -13.97
C LEU A 140 -4.66 18.35 -13.84
N ASN A 141 -4.97 19.28 -12.94
CA ASN A 141 -4.09 20.41 -12.67
C ASN A 141 -2.93 19.98 -11.76
N ASN A 142 -1.72 20.51 -12.00
CA ASN A 142 -0.61 20.34 -11.07
C ASN A 142 -0.91 21.13 -9.78
N SER A 143 -0.75 20.47 -8.64
CA SER A 143 -0.90 21.06 -7.30
C SER A 143 0.39 21.03 -6.49
N SER A 144 1.48 20.55 -7.09
CA SER A 144 2.83 20.55 -6.50
C SER A 144 3.65 21.75 -6.96
N ASN A 145 4.76 21.99 -6.25
CA ASN A 145 5.74 23.02 -6.62
C ASN A 145 6.88 22.47 -7.51
N PHE A 146 6.77 21.20 -7.95
CA PHE A 146 7.78 20.57 -8.79
C PHE A 146 7.31 20.56 -10.23
N GLU A 147 8.26 20.80 -11.13
CA GLU A 147 8.09 20.65 -12.56
C GLU A 147 9.00 19.52 -13.05
N PRO A 148 8.57 18.73 -14.05
CA PRO A 148 9.41 17.67 -14.62
C PRO A 148 10.69 18.24 -15.24
N HIS A 149 11.80 17.53 -15.07
CA HIS A 149 13.02 17.81 -15.84
C HIS A 149 12.73 17.72 -17.34
N SER A 150 13.41 18.55 -18.14
CA SER A 150 13.26 18.60 -19.60
C SER A 150 13.35 17.23 -20.25
N ASP A 151 14.26 16.39 -19.75
CA ASP A 151 14.59 15.09 -20.34
C ASP A 151 13.49 14.05 -20.12
N ASN A 152 12.65 14.27 -19.12
CA ASN A 152 11.53 13.39 -18.75
C ASN A 152 10.16 13.98 -19.10
N LEU A 153 10.12 15.20 -19.67
CA LEU A 153 8.90 15.96 -19.85
C LEU A 153 7.84 15.20 -20.66
N ASP A 154 8.23 14.53 -21.75
CA ASP A 154 7.31 13.76 -22.59
C ASP A 154 6.73 12.55 -21.85
N LEU A 155 7.57 11.82 -21.11
CA LEU A 155 7.14 10.66 -20.32
C LEU A 155 6.20 11.07 -19.19
N VAL A 156 6.52 12.16 -18.48
CA VAL A 156 5.67 12.67 -17.40
C VAL A 156 4.35 13.21 -17.97
N ASN A 157 4.38 13.97 -19.06
CA ASN A 157 3.17 14.47 -19.74
C ASN A 157 2.26 13.35 -20.24
N LEU A 158 2.84 12.28 -20.81
CA LEU A 158 2.08 11.10 -21.19
C LEU A 158 1.39 10.48 -19.98
N ASN A 159 2.11 10.31 -18.88
CA ASN A 159 1.54 9.71 -17.67
C ASN A 159 0.55 10.62 -16.95
N ILE A 160 0.64 11.94 -17.04
CA ILE A 160 -0.39 12.88 -16.58
C ILE A 160 -1.70 12.64 -17.36
N LYS A 161 -1.64 12.44 -18.68
CA LYS A 161 -2.82 12.12 -19.50
C LYS A 161 -3.43 10.77 -19.10
N LEU A 162 -2.60 9.76 -18.89
CA LEU A 162 -3.06 8.43 -18.47
C LEU A 162 -3.65 8.45 -17.06
N LEU A 163 -3.01 9.14 -16.11
CA LEU A 163 -3.51 9.33 -14.75
C LEU A 163 -4.85 10.08 -14.76
N THR A 164 -4.97 11.11 -15.61
CA THR A 164 -6.24 11.84 -15.79
C THR A 164 -7.36 10.88 -16.23
N LYS A 165 -7.09 10.01 -17.21
CA LYS A 165 -8.05 9.00 -17.66
C LYS A 165 -8.36 7.95 -16.60
N LEU A 166 -7.37 7.52 -15.81
CA LEU A 166 -7.63 6.56 -14.73
C LEU A 166 -8.48 7.20 -13.63
N ARG A 167 -8.22 8.47 -13.29
CA ARG A 167 -8.97 9.23 -12.27
C ARG A 167 -10.44 9.45 -12.64
N THR A 168 -10.81 9.50 -13.93
CA THR A 168 -12.23 9.54 -14.33
C THR A 168 -12.96 8.22 -14.05
N LEU A 169 -12.24 7.10 -14.00
CA LEU A 169 -12.78 5.78 -13.68
C LEU A 169 -12.73 5.50 -12.17
N LEU A 170 -11.64 5.93 -11.51
CA LEU A 170 -11.32 5.64 -10.13
C LEU A 170 -11.35 6.92 -9.30
N THR A 171 -12.47 7.20 -8.63
CA THR A 171 -12.66 8.43 -7.85
C THR A 171 -12.29 8.30 -6.38
N LYS A 172 -12.35 7.09 -5.83
CA LYS A 172 -12.07 6.80 -4.41
C LYS A 172 -10.58 6.64 -4.07
N PRO A 173 -9.78 5.78 -4.74
CA PRO A 173 -8.42 5.53 -4.26
C PRO A 173 -7.54 6.78 -4.39
N SER A 174 -6.60 6.95 -3.47
CA SER A 174 -5.41 7.73 -3.76
C SER A 174 -4.57 6.96 -4.79
N LEU A 175 -4.30 7.57 -5.93
CA LEU A 175 -3.55 6.98 -7.04
C LEU A 175 -2.09 7.42 -6.91
N ILE A 176 -1.16 6.48 -6.89
CA ILE A 176 0.28 6.75 -6.92
C ILE A 176 0.88 6.02 -8.11
N VAL A 177 1.60 6.74 -8.96
CA VAL A 177 2.22 6.25 -10.19
C VAL A 177 3.72 6.51 -10.09
N THR A 178 4.48 5.44 -9.95
CA THR A 178 5.94 5.48 -10.03
C THR A 178 6.37 5.54 -11.50
N LEU A 179 7.37 6.36 -11.82
CA LEU A 179 7.90 6.57 -13.17
C LEU A 179 9.41 6.24 -13.23
N GLY A 180 9.89 5.43 -12.29
CA GLY A 180 11.32 5.20 -12.06
C GLY A 180 12.08 6.52 -11.82
N PRO A 181 13.20 6.76 -12.53
CA PRO A 181 14.01 7.97 -12.33
C PRO A 181 13.30 9.26 -12.75
N ALA A 182 12.20 9.17 -13.52
CA ALA A 182 11.41 10.34 -13.90
C ALA A 182 10.52 10.86 -12.76
N GLY A 183 10.47 10.18 -11.61
CA GLY A 183 9.77 10.62 -10.42
C GLY A 183 8.45 9.92 -10.17
N ILE A 184 7.55 10.60 -9.48
CA ILE A 184 6.28 10.06 -9.01
C ILE A 184 5.16 11.05 -9.30
N LEU A 185 4.06 10.56 -9.85
CA LEU A 185 2.80 11.29 -9.91
C LEU A 185 1.85 10.71 -8.86
N TYR A 186 1.12 11.56 -8.16
CA TYR A 186 0.02 11.09 -7.32
C TYR A 186 -1.18 12.00 -7.38
N SER A 187 -2.33 11.44 -7.03
CA SER A 187 -3.61 12.14 -6.90
C SER A 187 -4.31 11.58 -5.67
N GLU A 188 -4.69 12.44 -4.73
CA GLU A 188 -5.37 12.01 -3.51
C GLU A 188 -6.82 11.58 -3.78
N GLU A 189 -7.36 10.76 -2.88
CA GLU A 189 -8.77 10.38 -2.86
C GLU A 189 -9.69 11.59 -3.08
N GLY A 190 -10.64 11.45 -4.02
CA GLY A 190 -11.65 12.46 -4.32
C GLY A 190 -11.11 13.75 -4.94
N LYS A 191 -9.79 13.94 -5.07
CA LYS A 191 -9.21 15.14 -5.67
C LYS A 191 -9.02 14.97 -7.18
N PHE A 192 -9.47 15.97 -7.93
CA PHE A 192 -9.31 16.04 -9.38
C PHE A 192 -8.12 16.94 -9.77
N ASN A 193 -6.99 16.69 -9.12
CA ASN A 193 -5.68 17.27 -9.40
C ASN A 193 -4.61 16.16 -9.36
N TYR A 194 -3.39 16.50 -9.76
CA TYR A 194 -2.22 15.67 -9.51
C TYR A 194 -1.14 16.49 -8.80
N ALA A 195 -0.20 15.81 -8.18
CA ALA A 195 1.06 16.36 -7.71
C ALA A 195 2.19 15.53 -8.30
N TYR A 196 3.30 16.20 -8.60
CA TYR A 196 4.52 15.60 -9.10
C TYR A 196 5.62 15.72 -8.04
N ILE A 197 6.40 14.66 -7.88
CA ILE A 197 7.56 14.60 -6.99
C ILE A 197 8.72 14.05 -7.80
N LEU A 198 9.88 14.71 -7.70
CA LEU A 198 11.11 14.23 -8.31
C LEU A 198 11.51 12.88 -7.72
N SER A 199 12.15 12.02 -8.52
CA SER A 199 12.88 10.91 -7.94
C SER A 199 14.08 11.46 -7.17
N GLU A 200 14.50 10.74 -6.14
CA GLU A 200 15.81 10.97 -5.55
C GLU A 200 16.89 10.58 -6.57
N GLU A 201 17.87 11.47 -6.75
CA GLU A 201 18.98 11.27 -7.66
C GLU A 201 19.97 10.27 -7.05
N VAL A 202 20.37 9.29 -7.86
CA VAL A 202 21.36 8.28 -7.48
C VAL A 202 22.40 8.25 -8.58
N ASP A 203 23.67 8.45 -8.21
CA ASP A 203 24.78 8.34 -9.13
C ASP A 203 24.76 6.98 -9.82
N SER A 204 24.93 6.96 -11.14
CA SER A 204 24.84 5.70 -11.91
C SER A 204 25.83 4.63 -11.46
N GLU A 205 26.96 5.04 -10.85
CA GLU A 205 27.98 4.15 -10.29
C GLU A 205 27.53 3.48 -8.98
N ASP A 206 26.57 4.08 -8.28
CA ASP A 206 25.98 3.57 -7.03
C ASP A 206 24.83 2.58 -7.29
N ILE A 207 24.31 2.50 -8.52
CA ILE A 207 23.20 1.60 -8.86
C ILE A 207 23.74 0.17 -9.00
N VAL A 208 23.36 -0.70 -8.08
CA VAL A 208 23.82 -2.10 -8.00
C VAL A 208 22.76 -3.08 -8.52
N ASP A 209 21.52 -2.95 -8.07
CA ASP A 209 20.42 -3.87 -8.40
C ASP A 209 19.08 -3.14 -8.20
N THR A 210 18.23 -3.06 -9.24
CA THR A 210 16.93 -2.38 -9.14
C THR A 210 15.81 -3.27 -8.60
N THR A 211 16.11 -4.54 -8.34
CA THR A 211 15.16 -5.50 -7.78
C THR A 211 14.65 -5.02 -6.41
N GLY A 212 13.35 -5.15 -6.15
CA GLY A 212 12.74 -4.76 -4.87
C GLY A 212 12.55 -3.25 -4.66
N ALA A 213 12.94 -2.39 -5.61
CA ALA A 213 12.71 -0.94 -5.49
C ALA A 213 11.22 -0.59 -5.37
N GLY A 214 10.36 -1.27 -6.14
CA GLY A 214 8.91 -1.10 -6.10
C GLY A 214 8.27 -1.61 -4.80
N ASP A 215 8.70 -2.78 -4.30
CA ASP A 215 8.23 -3.31 -3.02
C ASP A 215 8.70 -2.44 -1.85
N THR A 216 9.92 -1.90 -1.91
CA THR A 216 10.42 -0.93 -0.94
C THR A 216 9.55 0.33 -0.97
N PHE A 217 9.24 0.84 -2.17
CA PHE A 217 8.39 2.02 -2.32
C PHE A 217 7.04 1.81 -1.64
N LEU A 218 6.38 0.68 -1.95
CA LEU A 218 5.09 0.30 -1.36
C LEU A 218 5.18 0.17 0.17
N GLY A 219 6.16 -0.56 0.68
CA GLY A 219 6.37 -0.74 2.12
C GLY A 219 6.63 0.58 2.85
N ALA A 220 7.40 1.48 2.22
CA ALA A 220 7.68 2.80 2.76
C ALA A 220 6.45 3.71 2.78
N VAL A 221 5.64 3.72 1.71
CA VAL A 221 4.34 4.44 1.70
C VAL A 221 3.44 3.91 2.82
N VAL A 222 3.27 2.60 2.92
CA VAL A 222 2.43 1.96 3.96
C VAL A 222 2.92 2.36 5.35
N THR A 223 4.23 2.32 5.58
CA THR A 223 4.84 2.67 6.87
C THR A 223 4.62 4.14 7.21
N SER A 224 4.78 5.06 6.27
CA SER A 224 4.55 6.48 6.49
C SER A 224 3.07 6.78 6.77
N ILE A 225 2.15 6.19 6.01
CA ILE A 225 0.71 6.39 6.26
C ILE A 225 0.29 5.77 7.60
N TYR A 226 0.86 4.62 7.99
CA TYR A 226 0.65 4.03 9.32
C TYR A 226 1.09 4.98 10.45
N ARG A 227 2.11 5.79 10.21
CA ARG A 227 2.60 6.82 11.12
C ARG A 227 1.81 8.14 11.05
N ASN A 228 0.68 8.16 10.35
CA ASN A 228 -0.16 9.34 10.12
C ASN A 228 0.56 10.49 9.38
N GLU A 229 1.55 10.18 8.55
CA GLU A 229 2.16 11.15 7.66
C GLU A 229 1.21 11.51 6.51
N THR A 230 1.40 12.70 5.91
CA THR A 230 0.67 13.09 4.70
C THR A 230 1.08 12.22 3.51
N LEU A 231 0.22 12.11 2.48
CA LEU A 231 0.56 11.35 1.27
C LEU A 231 1.82 11.88 0.59
N GLU A 232 1.99 13.21 0.54
CA GLU A 232 3.20 13.84 0.01
C GLU A 232 4.46 13.39 0.77
N SER A 233 4.42 13.42 2.10
CA SER A 233 5.55 13.01 2.95
C SER A 233 5.83 11.51 2.81
N ALA A 234 4.78 10.70 2.69
CA ALA A 234 4.90 9.26 2.44
C ALA A 234 5.55 8.94 1.09
N VAL A 235 5.14 9.62 0.01
CA VAL A 235 5.73 9.45 -1.33
C VAL A 235 7.19 9.90 -1.35
N LYS A 236 7.51 11.04 -0.73
CA LYS A 236 8.91 11.51 -0.58
C LYS A 236 9.77 10.54 0.24
N PHE A 237 9.23 10.01 1.34
CA PHE A 237 9.95 9.00 2.11
C PHE A 237 10.19 7.73 1.29
N ALA A 238 9.17 7.27 0.57
CA ALA A 238 9.26 6.09 -0.29
C ALA A 238 10.24 6.24 -1.45
N ALA A 239 10.29 7.41 -2.09
CA ALA A 239 11.28 7.70 -3.13
C ALA A 239 12.72 7.56 -2.62
N ARG A 240 13.01 8.12 -1.42
CA ARG A 240 14.32 7.96 -0.75
C ARG A 240 14.62 6.52 -0.38
N ALA A 241 13.62 5.79 0.14
CA ALA A 241 13.79 4.40 0.51
C ALA A 241 14.16 3.55 -0.72
N SER A 242 13.44 3.69 -1.83
CA SER A 242 13.75 3.00 -3.08
C SER A 242 15.12 3.37 -3.64
N ALA A 243 15.50 4.64 -3.58
CA ALA A 243 16.82 5.11 -4.01
C ALA A 243 17.97 4.52 -3.18
N GLU A 244 17.73 4.20 -1.90
CA GLU A 244 18.72 3.50 -1.07
C GLU A 244 18.74 1.99 -1.36
N THR A 245 17.57 1.37 -1.57
CA THR A 245 17.46 -0.06 -1.90
C THR A 245 18.31 -0.42 -3.12
N ILE A 246 18.28 0.41 -4.17
CA ILE A 246 18.98 0.10 -5.42
C ILE A 246 20.51 0.10 -5.32
N LYS A 247 21.06 0.60 -4.20
CA LYS A 247 22.51 0.61 -3.93
C LYS A 247 23.03 -0.71 -3.35
N SER A 248 22.14 -1.67 -3.08
CA SER A 248 22.45 -2.98 -2.53
C SER A 248 21.83 -4.09 -3.38
N ARG A 249 22.42 -5.29 -3.35
CA ARG A 249 21.85 -6.47 -4.06
C ARG A 249 20.68 -7.07 -3.29
N GLY A 250 19.70 -7.61 -4.02
CA GLY A 250 18.58 -8.35 -3.44
C GLY A 250 17.28 -7.55 -3.41
N ALA A 251 16.24 -8.14 -2.81
CA ALA A 251 14.89 -7.57 -2.79
C ALA A 251 14.48 -7.13 -1.39
N ALA A 252 14.10 -8.08 -0.53
CA ALA A 252 13.75 -7.77 0.85
C ALA A 252 15.00 -7.46 1.70
N GLU A 253 16.14 -8.08 1.37
CA GLU A 253 17.40 -7.90 2.09
C GLU A 253 18.04 -6.53 1.87
N SER A 254 17.72 -5.88 0.75
CA SER A 254 18.22 -4.55 0.38
C SER A 254 17.36 -3.41 0.93
N MET A 255 16.20 -3.70 1.52
CA MET A 255 15.32 -2.67 2.08
C MET A 255 16.02 -1.91 3.23
N PRO A 256 16.08 -0.57 3.19
CA PRO A 256 16.74 0.22 4.22
C PRO A 256 15.93 0.23 5.52
N TYR A 257 16.61 0.49 6.65
CA TYR A 257 15.90 0.81 7.88
C TYR A 257 15.39 2.25 7.83
N TRP A 258 14.28 2.51 8.54
CA TRP A 258 13.68 3.85 8.66
C TRP A 258 14.71 4.96 8.93
N LYS A 259 15.58 4.72 9.92
CA LYS A 259 16.61 5.66 10.38
C LYS A 259 17.64 6.01 9.30
N ASP A 260 17.83 5.14 8.31
CA ASP A 260 18.83 5.34 7.24
C ASP A 260 18.24 6.27 6.17
N VAL A 261 16.92 6.17 5.93
CA VAL A 261 16.17 7.06 5.04
C VAL A 261 15.89 8.42 5.69
N GLU A 262 15.48 8.44 6.96
CA GLU A 262 15.11 9.67 7.68
C GLU A 262 16.27 10.66 7.84
N LYS A 263 17.49 10.16 8.03
CA LYS A 263 18.70 10.99 8.15
C LYS A 263 19.03 11.76 6.87
N ARG A 264 18.54 11.30 5.72
CA ARG A 264 18.69 12.03 4.47
C ARG A 264 17.58 13.07 4.36
N GLY A 265 17.96 14.33 4.45
CA GLY A 265 17.09 15.42 3.99
C GLY A 265 16.75 15.20 2.52
N TRP A 266 15.55 15.62 2.11
CA TRP A 266 15.18 15.64 0.69
C TRP A 266 16.18 16.53 -0.06
N LEU A 267 16.87 15.98 -1.06
CA LEU A 267 17.74 16.77 -1.93
C LEU A 267 16.82 17.58 -2.85
N LEU A 268 16.87 18.92 -2.72
CA LEU A 268 16.11 19.88 -3.52
C LEU A 268 16.90 20.27 -4.78
#